data_AF-A0A8H8RXC4-F1
#
_entry.id   AF-A0A8H8RXC4-F1
#
_cell.length_a   1.000
_cell.length_b   1.000
_cell.length_c   1.000
_cell.angle_alpha   90.00
_cell.angle_beta   90.00
_cell.angle_gamma   90.00
#
_symmetry.space_group_name_H-M   'P 1'
#
loop_
_entity.id
_entity.type
_entity.pdbx_description
1 polymer ?
#
loop_
_entity_poly.entity_id
_entity_poly.type
_entity_poly.pdbx_seq_one_letter_code
_entity_poly.pdbx_strand_id
1 'polypeptide(L)'
;MARLQTMAESFYKNILNKTQDSIKTPAWMYTRTMRTGLHSLWMSFSPQLRQNPLLIMNYHSTEIFLFEPALQQSPIAVGFVKDEPHRLDMLHSCLTSSKALLDLFLTQPLSVYYTLTSIDLANLGQSMATIFKLSMVDEPGWDLTYVRKTVNPRDYFDRMINNFEHVGRIIDQSQPEPCRHSFPTGCANAMKKIRGVYEARMAAETAQNTSQEQTNSLALDGLLNGDQMIDWMDDAYWQDLLNDGNFMQ
;
A
#
# COMPACT_ATOMS: atom_id res chain seq x y z
N MET A 1 -8.52 -7.21 15.93
CA MET A 1 -7.44 -7.55 14.99
C MET A 1 -7.53 -8.98 14.49
N ALA A 2 -7.52 -10.00 15.34
CA ALA A 2 -7.57 -11.42 14.90
C ALA A 2 -8.64 -11.73 13.83
N ARG A 3 -9.88 -11.24 13.97
CA ARG A 3 -10.95 -11.48 12.98
C ARG A 3 -10.73 -10.81 11.61
N LEU A 4 -10.09 -9.64 11.58
CA LEU A 4 -9.73 -8.96 10.32
C LEU A 4 -8.64 -9.75 9.59
N GLN A 5 -7.66 -10.23 10.36
CA GLN A 5 -6.57 -11.06 9.85
C GLN A 5 -7.07 -12.42 9.37
N THR A 6 -8.01 -13.05 10.09
CA THR A 6 -8.67 -14.29 9.64
C THR A 6 -9.48 -14.08 8.35
N MET A 7 -10.14 -12.92 8.20
CA MET A 7 -10.84 -12.57 6.96
C MET A 7 -9.84 -12.42 5.81
N ALA A 8 -8.75 -11.67 5.98
CA ALA A 8 -7.69 -11.53 4.98
C ALA A 8 -7.06 -12.88 4.59
N GLU A 9 -6.74 -13.75 5.56
CA GLU A 9 -6.23 -15.10 5.30
C GLU A 9 -7.23 -15.99 4.56
N SER A 10 -8.52 -15.88 4.90
CA SER A 10 -9.56 -16.64 4.21
C SER A 10 -9.75 -16.19 2.75
N PHE A 11 -9.51 -14.91 2.45
CA PHE A 11 -9.52 -14.37 1.09
C PHE A 11 -8.35 -14.95 0.29
N TYR A 12 -7.14 -14.87 0.85
CA TYR A 12 -5.92 -15.39 0.22
C TYR A 12 -6.05 -16.88 -0.10
N LYS A 13 -6.47 -17.70 0.88
CA LYS A 13 -6.66 -19.15 0.70
C LYS A 13 -7.74 -19.50 -0.33
N ASN A 14 -8.79 -18.69 -0.46
CA ASN A 14 -9.88 -19.00 -1.38
C ASN A 14 -9.61 -18.49 -2.81
N ILE A 15 -8.88 -17.39 -2.98
CA ILE A 15 -8.61 -16.81 -4.29
C ILE A 15 -7.34 -17.40 -4.92
N LEU A 16 -6.26 -17.59 -4.15
CA LEU A 16 -4.97 -18.05 -4.70
C LEU A 16 -4.86 -19.57 -4.83
N ASN A 17 -5.44 -20.36 -3.92
CA ASN A 17 -5.31 -21.83 -3.98
C ASN A 17 -6.33 -22.52 -4.89
N LYS A 18 -7.34 -21.81 -5.41
CA LYS A 18 -8.43 -22.41 -6.20
C LYS A 18 -8.25 -22.21 -7.71
N THR A 19 -7.07 -22.51 -8.24
CA THR A 19 -6.79 -22.52 -9.69
C THR A 19 -7.09 -23.86 -10.39
N GLN A 20 -7.19 -24.99 -9.68
CA GLN A 20 -7.58 -26.29 -10.29
C GLN A 20 -9.07 -26.63 -10.03
N ASP A 21 -9.86 -26.74 -11.10
CA ASP A 21 -11.18 -27.38 -11.23
C ASP A 21 -12.50 -26.78 -10.69
N SER A 22 -13.48 -26.81 -11.61
CA SER A 22 -14.94 -26.64 -11.52
C SER A 22 -15.53 -25.24 -11.31
N ILE A 23 -16.50 -24.91 -12.18
CA ILE A 23 -17.45 -23.76 -12.23
C ILE A 23 -17.30 -22.81 -11.04
N LYS A 24 -16.51 -21.75 -11.22
CA LYS A 24 -16.11 -20.84 -10.14
C LYS A 24 -17.00 -19.61 -10.14
N THR A 25 -17.56 -19.31 -8.96
CA THR A 25 -18.17 -18.00 -8.67
C THR A 25 -17.18 -16.89 -9.02
N PRO A 26 -17.57 -15.86 -9.78
CA PRO A 26 -16.67 -14.77 -10.16
C PRO A 26 -15.99 -14.12 -8.95
N ALA A 27 -14.72 -13.75 -9.08
CA ALA A 27 -13.93 -13.20 -7.99
C ALA A 27 -14.57 -11.95 -7.36
N TRP A 28 -15.26 -11.13 -8.15
CA TRP A 28 -16.00 -9.96 -7.66
C TRP A 28 -17.12 -10.31 -6.65
N MET A 29 -17.78 -11.46 -6.78
CA MET A 29 -18.81 -11.88 -5.82
C MET A 29 -18.19 -12.21 -4.45
N TYR A 30 -16.99 -12.80 -4.43
CA TYR A 30 -16.25 -13.02 -3.18
C TYR A 30 -15.81 -11.71 -2.57
N THR A 31 -15.21 -10.81 -3.36
CA THR A 31 -14.80 -9.48 -2.89
C THR A 31 -15.99 -8.69 -2.32
N ARG A 32 -17.15 -8.73 -2.99
CA ARG A 32 -18.37 -8.05 -2.52
C ARG A 32 -18.89 -8.63 -1.20
N THR A 33 -18.90 -9.95 -1.08
CA THR A 33 -19.32 -10.63 0.15
C THR A 33 -18.40 -10.26 1.31
N MET A 34 -17.09 -10.27 1.06
CA MET A 34 -16.09 -9.90 2.07
C MET A 34 -16.15 -8.42 2.44
N ARG A 35 -16.36 -7.52 1.48
CA ARG A 35 -16.58 -6.10 1.75
C ARG A 35 -17.78 -5.91 2.69
N THR A 36 -18.88 -6.61 2.40
CA THR A 36 -20.10 -6.56 3.20
C THR A 36 -19.86 -7.10 4.61
N GLY A 37 -19.14 -8.22 4.74
CA GLY A 37 -18.74 -8.80 6.03
C GLY A 37 -17.84 -7.86 6.84
N LEU A 38 -16.87 -7.22 6.19
CA LEU A 38 -15.96 -6.24 6.80
C LEU A 38 -16.74 -5.02 7.31
N HIS A 39 -17.64 -4.48 6.49
CA HIS A 39 -18.48 -3.35 6.89
C HIS A 39 -19.44 -3.71 8.03
N SER A 40 -20.06 -4.89 7.99
CA SER A 40 -20.91 -5.39 9.09
C SER A 40 -20.13 -5.55 10.39
N LEU A 41 -18.89 -6.08 10.32
CA LEU A 41 -18.01 -6.18 11.48
C LEU A 41 -17.66 -4.79 12.02
N TRP A 42 -17.31 -3.84 11.13
CA TRP A 42 -17.04 -2.45 11.52
C TRP A 42 -18.22 -1.84 12.28
N MET A 43 -19.43 -1.98 11.75
CA MET A 43 -20.66 -1.45 12.37
C MET A 43 -21.03 -2.16 13.68
N SER A 44 -20.53 -3.37 13.93
CA SER A 44 -20.73 -4.08 15.20
C SER A 44 -19.88 -3.51 16.35
N PHE A 45 -18.83 -2.74 16.06
CA PHE A 45 -18.02 -2.10 17.08
C PHE A 45 -18.75 -0.92 17.73
N SER A 46 -18.50 -0.70 19.02
CA SER A 46 -19.04 0.47 19.73
C SER A 46 -18.56 1.78 19.07
N PRO A 47 -19.33 2.88 19.18
CA PRO A 47 -18.93 4.17 18.63
C PRO A 47 -17.55 4.65 19.11
N GLN A 48 -17.20 4.33 20.36
CA GLN A 48 -15.90 4.68 20.95
C GLN A 48 -14.75 3.91 20.28
N LEU A 49 -14.93 2.60 20.01
CA LEU A 49 -13.92 1.79 19.32
C LEU A 49 -13.73 2.25 17.88
N ARG A 50 -14.80 2.66 17.19
CA ARG A 50 -14.73 3.18 15.81
C ARG A 50 -14.00 4.53 15.69
N GLN A 51 -13.77 5.24 16.80
CA GLN A 51 -12.96 6.47 16.82
C GLN A 51 -11.47 6.18 17.08
N ASN A 52 -11.10 4.94 17.37
CA ASN A 52 -9.71 4.58 17.61
C ASN A 52 -8.89 4.64 16.30
N PRO A 53 -7.84 5.47 16.21
CA PRO A 53 -7.08 5.64 14.97
C PRO A 53 -6.46 4.34 14.44
N LEU A 54 -5.93 3.49 15.33
CA LEU A 54 -5.34 2.21 14.92
C LEU A 54 -6.40 1.29 14.31
N LEU A 55 -7.59 1.25 14.89
CA LEU A 55 -8.68 0.43 14.36
C LEU A 55 -9.15 0.93 12.98
N ILE A 56 -9.22 2.25 12.79
CA ILE A 56 -9.56 2.87 11.49
C ILE A 56 -8.48 2.58 10.45
N MET A 57 -7.20 2.73 10.79
CA MET A 57 -6.09 2.40 9.89
C MET A 57 -6.11 0.92 9.48
N ASN A 58 -6.37 0.01 10.42
CA ASN A 58 -6.48 -1.42 10.14
C ASN A 58 -7.68 -1.74 9.25
N TYR A 59 -8.81 -1.05 9.42
CA TYR A 59 -9.98 -1.19 8.55
C TYR A 59 -9.63 -0.80 7.11
N HIS A 60 -9.00 0.36 6.91
CA HIS A 60 -8.60 0.79 5.58
C HIS A 60 -7.51 -0.09 4.96
N SER A 61 -6.54 -0.58 5.75
CA SER A 61 -5.56 -1.55 5.25
C SER A 61 -6.24 -2.84 4.75
N THR A 62 -7.24 -3.33 5.49
CA THR A 62 -8.01 -4.51 5.07
C THR A 62 -8.79 -4.25 3.78
N GLU A 63 -9.36 -3.05 3.61
CA GLU A 63 -10.00 -2.68 2.33
C GLU A 63 -9.01 -2.62 1.17
N ILE A 64 -7.82 -2.04 1.37
CA ILE A 64 -6.77 -1.97 0.35
C ILE A 64 -6.39 -3.39 -0.09
N PHE A 65 -6.13 -4.28 0.87
CA PHE A 65 -5.80 -5.68 0.60
C PHE A 65 -6.91 -6.42 -0.16
N LEU A 66 -8.17 -6.16 0.19
CA LEU A 66 -9.32 -6.80 -0.45
C LEU A 66 -9.46 -6.43 -1.94
N PHE A 67 -9.12 -5.19 -2.29
CA PHE A 67 -9.27 -4.66 -3.65
C PHE A 67 -7.97 -4.66 -4.46
N GLU A 68 -6.83 -4.94 -3.83
CA GLU A 68 -5.53 -5.04 -4.49
C GLU A 68 -5.52 -5.96 -5.72
N PRO A 69 -6.23 -7.10 -5.76
CA PRO A 69 -6.27 -7.93 -6.98
C PRO A 69 -6.81 -7.21 -8.22
N ALA A 70 -7.60 -6.14 -8.09
CA ALA A 70 -8.04 -5.33 -9.24
C ALA A 70 -6.91 -4.47 -9.84
N LEU A 71 -5.80 -4.27 -9.10
CA LEU A 71 -4.61 -3.59 -9.61
C LEU A 71 -3.73 -4.51 -10.47
N GLN A 72 -3.90 -5.83 -10.37
CA GLN A 72 -3.12 -6.80 -11.13
C GLN A 72 -3.75 -7.06 -12.50
N GLN A 73 -2.92 -7.20 -13.55
CA GLN A 73 -3.40 -7.60 -14.87
C GLN A 73 -3.47 -9.14 -15.02
N SER A 74 -3.09 -9.88 -13.98
CA SER A 74 -3.02 -11.35 -13.87
C SER A 74 -4.34 -12.08 -14.18
N PRO A 75 -4.32 -13.37 -14.58
CA PRO A 75 -5.51 -14.19 -14.80
C PRO A 75 -6.52 -14.28 -13.64
N ILE A 76 -6.20 -13.84 -12.42
CA ILE A 76 -7.20 -13.62 -11.35
C ILE A 76 -8.17 -12.50 -11.76
N ALA A 77 -7.68 -11.48 -12.47
CA ALA A 77 -8.46 -10.45 -13.13
C ALA A 77 -9.28 -10.96 -14.33
N VAL A 78 -9.08 -12.19 -14.81
CA VAL A 78 -9.99 -12.77 -15.83
C VAL A 78 -11.39 -13.03 -15.25
N GLY A 79 -11.53 -13.08 -13.91
CA GLY A 79 -12.82 -13.01 -13.21
C GLY A 79 -13.35 -11.60 -12.96
N PHE A 80 -12.56 -10.56 -13.26
CA PHE A 80 -12.87 -9.14 -13.20
C PHE A 80 -12.70 -8.55 -14.61
N VAL A 81 -13.65 -8.85 -15.49
CA VAL A 81 -13.59 -8.47 -16.91
C VAL A 81 -13.21 -6.99 -17.05
N LYS A 82 -12.22 -6.69 -17.91
CA LYS A 82 -11.61 -5.37 -18.09
C LYS A 82 -12.62 -4.25 -18.44
N ASP A 83 -13.79 -4.62 -18.94
CA ASP A 83 -14.87 -3.69 -19.29
C ASP A 83 -16.01 -3.62 -18.25
N GLU A 84 -15.85 -4.23 -17.07
CA GLU A 84 -16.87 -4.19 -16.03
C GLU A 84 -16.74 -2.92 -15.15
N PRO A 85 -17.84 -2.17 -14.92
CA PRO A 85 -17.86 -1.03 -13.99
C PRO A 85 -17.38 -1.40 -12.58
N HIS A 86 -17.46 -2.68 -12.21
CA HIS A 86 -16.97 -3.22 -10.96
C HIS A 86 -15.46 -3.06 -10.76
N ARG A 87 -14.65 -3.08 -11.82
CA ARG A 87 -13.20 -2.86 -11.71
C ARG A 87 -12.89 -1.41 -11.35
N LEU A 88 -13.53 -0.44 -12.00
CA LEU A 88 -13.38 0.99 -11.67
C LEU A 88 -13.82 1.28 -10.23
N ASP A 89 -14.93 0.69 -9.77
CA ASP A 89 -15.39 0.81 -8.38
C ASP A 89 -14.35 0.25 -7.38
N MET A 90 -13.67 -0.84 -7.72
CA MET A 90 -12.62 -1.42 -6.89
C MET A 90 -11.36 -0.56 -6.87
N LEU A 91 -10.90 -0.07 -8.02
CA LEU A 91 -9.77 0.85 -8.12
C LEU A 91 -10.03 2.14 -7.32
N HIS A 92 -11.25 2.69 -7.44
CA HIS A 92 -11.66 3.85 -6.65
C HIS A 92 -11.73 3.53 -5.16
N SER A 93 -12.20 2.33 -4.78
CA SER A 93 -12.20 1.90 -3.39
C SER A 93 -10.77 1.82 -2.83
N CYS A 94 -9.83 1.17 -3.53
CA CYS A 94 -8.40 1.20 -3.19
C CYS A 94 -7.88 2.63 -2.99
N LEU A 95 -8.17 3.53 -3.94
CA LEU A 95 -7.73 4.92 -3.89
C LEU A 95 -8.20 5.61 -2.60
N THR A 96 -9.51 5.51 -2.32
CA THR A 96 -10.12 6.16 -1.15
C THR A 96 -9.62 5.59 0.16
N SER A 97 -9.46 4.26 0.28
CA SER A 97 -8.97 3.62 1.49
C SER A 97 -7.49 3.91 1.73
N SER A 98 -6.64 3.88 0.69
CA SER A 98 -5.22 4.27 0.81
C SER A 98 -5.06 5.73 1.21
N LYS A 99 -5.85 6.62 0.61
CA LYS A 99 -5.88 8.04 0.98
C LYS A 99 -6.28 8.22 2.44
N ALA A 100 -7.39 7.60 2.87
CA ALA A 100 -7.89 7.73 4.23
C ALA A 100 -6.89 7.21 5.27
N LEU A 101 -6.21 6.10 4.98
CA LEU A 101 -5.17 5.56 5.85
C LEU A 101 -3.99 6.53 6.00
N LEU A 102 -3.45 7.02 4.90
CA LEU A 102 -2.29 7.91 4.92
C LEU A 102 -2.61 9.28 5.51
N ASP A 103 -3.79 9.83 5.19
CA ASP A 103 -4.26 11.09 5.78
C ASP A 103 -4.40 10.93 7.30
N LEU A 104 -5.03 9.85 7.77
CA LEU A 104 -5.17 9.59 9.19
C LEU A 104 -3.82 9.41 9.88
N PHE A 105 -2.90 8.66 9.28
CA PHE A 105 -1.55 8.47 9.80
C PHE A 105 -0.80 9.81 9.94
N LEU A 106 -0.86 10.65 8.92
CA LEU A 106 -0.18 11.95 8.92
C LEU A 106 -0.82 12.99 9.86
N THR A 107 -2.04 12.75 10.36
CA THR A 107 -2.64 13.55 11.44
C THR A 107 -2.23 13.08 12.83
N GLN A 108 -1.62 11.90 12.96
CA GLN A 108 -1.17 11.40 14.26
C GLN A 108 0.00 12.24 14.79
N PRO A 109 0.09 12.42 16.13
CA PRO A 109 1.23 13.10 16.73
C PRO A 109 2.52 12.33 16.47
N LEU A 110 3.64 13.05 16.40
CA LEU A 110 4.97 12.45 16.19
C LEU A 110 5.33 11.41 17.26
N SER A 111 4.71 11.45 18.44
CA SER A 111 4.86 10.43 19.49
C SER A 111 4.48 9.01 19.02
N VAL A 112 3.61 8.87 18.02
CA VAL A 112 3.22 7.56 17.46
C VAL A 112 4.37 6.93 16.64
N TYR A 113 5.27 7.74 16.08
CA TYR A 113 6.37 7.25 15.25
C TYR A 113 7.41 6.44 16.07
N TYR A 114 7.45 6.66 17.38
CA TYR A 114 8.29 5.91 18.31
C TYR A 114 7.76 4.50 18.59
N THR A 115 6.48 4.25 18.32
CA THR A 115 5.79 2.99 18.64
C THR A 115 5.37 2.22 17.39
N LEU A 116 5.89 2.59 16.22
CA LEU A 116 5.51 1.93 14.97
C LEU A 116 6.00 0.49 14.96
N THR A 117 5.08 -0.41 14.67
CA THR A 117 5.42 -1.81 14.42
C THR A 117 5.82 -2.01 12.97
N SER A 118 6.48 -3.13 12.67
CA SER A 118 6.74 -3.54 11.29
C SER A 118 5.45 -3.69 10.47
N ILE A 119 4.35 -4.11 11.11
CA ILE A 119 3.03 -4.22 10.48
C ILE A 119 2.49 -2.84 10.09
N ASP A 120 2.63 -1.83 10.95
CA ASP A 120 2.19 -0.47 10.63
C ASP A 120 2.94 0.09 9.42
N LEU A 121 4.25 -0.15 9.36
CA LEU A 121 5.06 0.26 8.22
C LEU A 121 4.71 -0.50 6.93
N ALA A 122 4.42 -1.80 7.03
CA ALA A 122 3.93 -2.57 5.89
C ALA A 122 2.62 -1.99 5.35
N ASN A 123 1.67 -1.63 6.23
CA ASN A 123 0.41 -0.99 5.85
C ASN A 123 0.63 0.37 5.18
N LEU A 124 1.57 1.17 5.68
CA LEU A 124 1.92 2.47 5.09
C LEU A 124 2.59 2.29 3.72
N GLY A 125 3.55 1.37 3.61
CA GLY A 125 4.22 1.00 2.37
C GLY A 125 3.22 0.54 1.31
N GLN A 126 2.32 -0.37 1.67
CA GLN A 126 1.27 -0.88 0.79
C GLN A 126 0.31 0.23 0.34
N SER A 127 -0.04 1.16 1.23
CA SER A 127 -0.91 2.29 0.88
C SER A 127 -0.24 3.24 -0.11
N MET A 128 1.05 3.51 0.07
CA MET A 128 1.85 4.29 -0.87
C MET A 128 1.99 3.59 -2.22
N ALA A 129 2.26 2.29 -2.21
CA ALA A 129 2.31 1.44 -3.39
C ALA A 129 1.03 1.54 -4.20
N THR A 130 -0.10 1.43 -3.51
CA THR A 130 -1.43 1.44 -4.11
C THR A 130 -1.70 2.79 -4.77
N ILE A 131 -1.45 3.91 -4.08
CA ILE A 131 -1.59 5.25 -4.65
C ILE A 131 -0.66 5.45 -5.86
N PHE A 132 0.57 4.95 -5.79
CA PHE A 132 1.51 5.01 -6.89
C PHE A 132 0.98 4.26 -8.11
N LYS A 133 0.58 2.99 -7.95
CA LYS A 133 0.01 2.15 -9.02
C LYS A 133 -1.22 2.81 -9.65
N LEU A 134 -2.15 3.29 -8.81
CA LEU A 134 -3.37 3.97 -9.27
C LEU A 134 -3.11 5.28 -10.01
N SER A 135 -2.00 5.95 -9.71
CA SER A 135 -1.57 7.17 -10.41
C SER A 135 -0.92 6.89 -11.76
N MET A 136 -0.75 5.63 -12.15
CA MET A 136 -0.11 5.19 -13.39
C MET A 136 -0.93 4.15 -14.16
N VAL A 137 -2.04 3.66 -13.61
CA VAL A 137 -2.83 2.60 -14.24
C VAL A 137 -3.48 3.12 -15.53
N ASP A 138 -3.22 2.40 -16.62
CA ASP A 138 -3.84 2.63 -17.91
C ASP A 138 -5.08 1.72 -18.04
N GLU A 139 -6.22 2.25 -17.56
CA GLU A 139 -7.50 1.57 -17.57
C GLU A 139 -8.56 2.45 -18.27
N PRO A 140 -9.32 1.92 -19.25
CA PRO A 140 -10.40 2.67 -19.88
C PRO A 140 -11.39 3.23 -18.86
N GLY A 141 -11.68 4.53 -18.94
CA GLY A 141 -12.58 5.21 -18.01
C GLY A 141 -11.94 5.63 -16.67
N TRP A 142 -10.66 5.34 -16.43
CA TRP A 142 -9.91 5.83 -15.28
C TRP A 142 -9.26 7.19 -15.57
N ASP A 143 -9.71 8.25 -14.89
CA ASP A 143 -9.18 9.59 -15.05
C ASP A 143 -7.92 9.81 -14.19
N LEU A 144 -6.74 9.64 -14.79
CA LEU A 144 -5.45 9.89 -14.13
C LEU A 144 -5.29 11.33 -13.63
N THR A 145 -5.92 12.32 -14.29
CA THR A 145 -5.85 13.72 -13.85
C THR A 145 -6.61 13.90 -12.54
N TYR A 146 -7.83 13.34 -12.46
CA TYR A 146 -8.60 13.32 -11.22
C TYR A 146 -7.85 12.61 -10.09
N VAL A 147 -7.26 11.45 -10.38
CA VAL A 147 -6.55 10.64 -9.38
C VAL A 147 -5.33 11.37 -8.85
N ARG A 148 -4.46 11.87 -9.73
CA ARG A 148 -3.23 12.61 -9.37
C ARG A 148 -3.53 13.94 -8.65
N LYS A 149 -4.72 14.52 -8.85
CA LYS A 149 -5.21 15.67 -8.08
C LYS A 149 -5.74 15.27 -6.70
N THR A 150 -6.36 14.10 -6.59
CA THR A 150 -6.97 13.57 -5.35
C THR A 150 -5.92 13.05 -4.38
N VAL A 151 -4.94 12.32 -4.91
CA VAL A 151 -3.78 11.84 -4.17
C VAL A 151 -2.53 12.37 -4.87
N ASN A 152 -1.73 13.15 -4.15
CA ASN A 152 -0.44 13.60 -4.65
C ASN A 152 0.65 12.72 -4.00
N PRO A 153 1.19 11.70 -4.70
CA PRO A 153 2.14 10.77 -4.10
C PRO A 153 3.40 11.47 -3.59
N ARG A 154 3.85 12.52 -4.30
CA ARG A 154 5.00 13.35 -3.89
C ARG A 154 4.76 14.01 -2.54
N ASP A 155 3.61 14.63 -2.34
CA ASP A 155 3.24 15.26 -1.05
C ASP A 155 3.27 14.26 0.10
N TYR A 156 2.72 13.06 -0.11
CA TYR A 156 2.75 12.00 0.90
C TYR A 156 4.18 11.56 1.25
N PHE A 157 5.04 11.34 0.25
CA PHE A 157 6.45 11.04 0.50
C PHE A 157 7.13 12.15 1.30
N ASP A 158 6.98 13.41 0.88
CA ASP A 158 7.64 14.55 1.52
C ASP A 158 7.22 14.68 2.99
N ARG A 159 5.92 14.59 3.29
CA ARG A 159 5.39 14.70 4.65
C ARG A 159 5.86 13.55 5.54
N MET A 160 5.83 12.31 5.06
CA MET A 160 6.30 11.17 5.85
C MET A 160 7.81 11.22 6.06
N ILE A 161 8.60 11.52 5.03
CA ILE A 161 10.06 11.68 5.13
C ILE A 161 10.37 12.73 6.22
N ASN A 162 9.73 13.90 6.15
CA ASN A 162 9.95 14.97 7.13
C ASN A 162 9.64 14.52 8.56
N ASN A 163 8.54 13.78 8.78
CA ASN A 163 8.17 13.27 10.09
C ASN A 163 9.16 12.21 10.60
N PHE A 164 9.54 11.25 9.76
CA PHE A 164 10.52 10.22 10.10
C PHE A 164 11.90 10.81 10.39
N GLU A 165 12.38 11.78 9.59
CA GLU A 165 13.64 12.48 9.84
C GLU A 165 13.61 13.31 11.13
N HIS A 166 12.48 13.93 11.43
CA HIS A 166 12.34 14.71 12.66
C HIS A 166 12.48 13.81 13.89
N VAL A 167 11.73 12.71 13.92
CA VAL A 167 11.75 11.73 15.01
C VAL A 167 13.12 11.06 15.08
N GLY A 168 13.67 10.67 13.93
CA GLY A 168 14.99 10.06 13.80
C GLY A 168 16.09 10.94 14.38
N ARG A 169 16.14 12.23 14.02
CA ARG A 169 17.10 13.19 14.61
C ARG A 169 17.01 13.27 16.13
N ILE A 170 15.80 13.26 16.70
CA ILE A 170 15.62 13.31 18.16
C ILE A 170 16.21 12.05 18.81
N ILE A 171 15.96 10.87 18.23
CA ILE A 171 16.49 9.62 18.77
C ILE A 171 18.01 9.56 18.59
N ASP A 172 18.51 9.81 17.39
CA ASP A 172 19.93 9.71 17.03
C ASP A 172 20.81 10.59 17.92
N GLN A 173 20.33 11.78 18.31
CA GLN A 173 21.05 12.67 19.23
C GLN A 173 21.23 12.09 20.64
N SER A 174 20.40 11.14 21.04
CA SER A 174 20.43 10.51 22.36
C SER A 174 21.16 9.16 22.37
N GLN A 175 21.53 8.62 21.21
CA GLN A 175 22.17 7.31 21.08
C GLN A 175 23.69 7.40 21.30
N PRO A 176 24.29 6.46 22.07
CA PRO A 176 25.74 6.32 22.13
C PRO A 176 26.28 5.70 20.84
N GLU A 177 27.50 6.07 20.45
CA GLU A 177 28.23 5.39 19.38
C GLU A 177 28.39 3.90 19.73
N PRO A 178 28.13 2.95 18.80
CA PRO A 178 28.07 3.09 17.33
C PRO A 178 26.67 3.26 16.72
N CYS A 179 25.60 3.43 17.51
CA CYS A 179 24.22 3.44 17.05
C CYS A 179 23.83 4.78 16.39
N ARG A 180 24.42 5.10 15.23
CA ARG A 180 24.23 6.41 14.56
C ARG A 180 22.89 6.60 13.86
N HIS A 181 22.19 5.52 13.52
CA HIS A 181 20.95 5.60 12.73
C HIS A 181 19.82 4.82 13.39
N SER A 182 18.88 5.55 13.98
CA SER A 182 17.63 5.00 14.50
C SER A 182 16.73 4.48 13.39
N PHE A 183 15.80 3.63 13.80
CA PHE A 183 14.80 3.05 12.92
C PHE A 183 14.00 4.10 12.11
N PRO A 184 13.52 5.23 12.69
CA PRO A 184 12.89 6.29 11.90
C PRO A 184 13.81 6.91 10.85
N THR A 185 15.11 7.09 11.14
CA THR A 185 16.10 7.57 10.16
C THR A 185 16.23 6.59 8.99
N GLY A 186 16.25 5.28 9.26
CA GLY A 186 16.19 4.24 8.25
C GLY A 186 14.94 4.32 7.36
N CYS A 187 13.76 4.48 7.97
CA CYS A 187 12.48 4.64 7.27
C CYS A 187 12.48 5.87 6.35
N ALA A 188 12.98 7.02 6.82
CA ALA A 188 13.10 8.22 5.99
C ALA A 188 13.99 7.99 4.76
N ASN A 189 15.13 7.31 4.95
CA ASN A 189 16.05 7.02 3.86
C ASN A 189 15.44 6.05 2.83
N ALA A 190 14.71 5.02 3.29
CA ALA A 190 13.95 4.14 2.42
C ALA A 190 12.92 4.93 1.59
N MET A 191 12.13 5.79 2.23
CA MET A 191 11.12 6.60 1.55
C MET A 191 11.73 7.56 0.52
N LYS A 192 12.91 8.14 0.78
CA LYS A 192 13.63 8.96 -0.21
C LYS A 192 14.05 8.15 -1.44
N LYS A 193 14.59 6.94 -1.25
CA LYS A 193 14.96 6.04 -2.35
C LYS A 193 13.74 5.76 -3.24
N ILE A 194 12.61 5.42 -2.60
CA ILE A 194 11.34 5.13 -3.28
C ILE A 194 10.81 6.36 -4.03
N ARG A 195 10.84 7.54 -3.39
CA ARG A 195 10.46 8.81 -4.02
C ARG A 195 11.30 9.07 -5.27
N GLY A 196 12.61 8.80 -5.23
CA GLY A 196 13.49 8.93 -6.40
C GLY A 196 13.06 8.03 -7.57
N VAL A 197 12.71 6.78 -7.29
CA VAL A 197 12.18 5.85 -8.30
C VAL A 197 10.85 6.35 -8.88
N TYR A 198 9.95 6.83 -8.02
CA TYR A 198 8.67 7.44 -8.43
C TYR A 198 8.89 8.61 -9.39
N GLU A 199 9.75 9.54 -9.02
CA GLU A 199 10.01 10.74 -9.83
C GLU A 199 10.64 10.40 -11.17
N ALA A 200 11.58 9.45 -11.20
CA ALA A 200 12.19 8.97 -12.44
C ALA A 200 11.16 8.32 -13.37
N ARG A 201 10.23 7.52 -12.83
CA ARG A 201 9.13 6.90 -13.59
C ARG A 201 8.17 7.94 -14.16
N MET A 202 7.73 8.90 -13.35
CA MET A 202 6.85 9.99 -13.78
C MET A 202 7.50 10.86 -14.88
N ALA A 203 8.80 11.11 -14.77
CA ALA A 203 9.56 11.82 -15.81
C ALA A 203 9.61 11.01 -17.11
N ALA A 204 9.82 9.70 -17.03
CA ALA A 204 9.85 8.81 -18.20
C ALA A 204 8.48 8.73 -18.91
N GLU A 205 7.38 8.61 -18.16
CA GLU A 205 6.01 8.65 -18.72
C GLU A 205 5.72 9.98 -19.43
N THR A 206 6.13 11.10 -18.83
CA THR A 206 5.94 12.44 -19.42
C THR A 206 6.74 12.58 -20.72
N ALA A 207 7.96 12.02 -20.76
CA ALA A 207 8.80 12.00 -21.95
C ALA A 207 8.25 11.06 -23.05
N GLN A 208 7.71 9.90 -22.69
CA GLN A 208 7.10 8.95 -23.62
C GLN A 208 5.78 9.46 -24.21
N ASN A 209 4.96 10.18 -23.44
CA ASN A 209 3.75 10.82 -23.96
C ASN A 209 4.03 11.93 -24.99
N THR A 210 5.29 12.36 -25.14
CA THR A 210 5.73 13.31 -26.18
C THR A 210 6.20 12.62 -27.47
N SER A 211 6.40 11.29 -27.44
CA SER A 211 6.84 10.47 -28.57
C SER A 211 5.94 9.22 -28.66
N GLN A 212 4.83 9.31 -29.40
CA GLN A 212 3.83 8.25 -29.45
C GLN A 212 4.34 6.93 -30.05
N GLU A 213 3.76 5.87 -29.49
CA GLU A 213 3.58 4.49 -29.96
C GLU A 213 4.62 3.41 -29.63
N GLN A 214 4.07 2.40 -28.91
CA GLN A 214 4.53 1.04 -28.71
C GLN A 214 5.73 0.85 -27.77
N THR A 215 5.48 0.26 -26.60
CA THR A 215 5.65 -1.19 -26.30
C THR A 215 5.73 -1.37 -24.76
N ASN A 216 5.25 -2.51 -24.26
CA ASN A 216 5.54 -3.12 -22.94
C ASN A 216 4.49 -2.99 -21.83
N SER A 217 3.34 -3.66 -21.98
CA SER A 217 2.51 -4.05 -20.82
C SER A 217 3.12 -5.18 -19.96
N LEU A 218 4.17 -5.85 -20.45
CA LEU A 218 4.76 -7.03 -19.80
C LEU A 218 5.86 -6.70 -18.77
N ALA A 219 6.38 -5.47 -18.74
CA ALA A 219 7.36 -5.03 -17.73
C ALA A 219 6.71 -4.42 -16.48
N LEU A 220 5.40 -4.13 -16.54
CA LEU A 220 4.63 -3.49 -15.48
C LEU A 220 4.17 -4.51 -14.41
N ASP A 221 3.78 -5.71 -14.84
CA ASP A 221 3.23 -6.76 -13.96
C ASP A 221 4.33 -7.45 -13.13
N GLY A 222 5.54 -7.57 -13.70
CA GLY A 222 6.69 -8.17 -13.01
C GLY A 222 7.15 -7.37 -11.80
N LEU A 223 7.15 -6.03 -11.88
CA LEU A 223 7.71 -5.15 -10.83
C LEU A 223 6.67 -4.66 -9.80
N LEU A 224 5.38 -4.88 -10.05
CA LEU A 224 4.27 -4.37 -9.24
C LEU A 224 3.44 -5.48 -8.58
N ASN A 225 3.82 -6.75 -8.74
CA ASN A 225 3.23 -7.81 -7.94
C ASN A 225 3.43 -7.50 -6.46
N GLY A 226 2.35 -7.64 -5.67
CA GLY A 226 2.40 -7.46 -4.20
C GLY A 226 3.50 -8.29 -3.55
N ASP A 227 3.88 -9.42 -4.18
CA ASP A 227 5.07 -10.19 -3.80
C ASP A 227 6.37 -9.40 -3.97
N GLN A 228 6.63 -8.68 -5.06
CA GLN A 228 7.88 -7.88 -5.22
C GLN A 228 7.91 -6.59 -4.40
N MET A 229 6.74 -6.04 -4.06
CA MET A 229 6.58 -4.92 -3.12
C MET A 229 6.54 -5.40 -1.65
N ILE A 230 6.56 -6.70 -1.42
CA ILE A 230 6.93 -7.28 -0.12
C ILE A 230 8.42 -7.65 -0.18
N ASP A 231 8.93 -8.19 -1.29
CA ASP A 231 10.35 -8.51 -1.57
C ASP A 231 11.29 -7.28 -1.52
N TRP A 232 10.80 -6.08 -1.87
CA TRP A 232 11.56 -4.82 -1.76
C TRP A 232 11.74 -4.33 -0.30
N MET A 233 10.88 -4.82 0.60
CA MET A 233 11.02 -4.69 2.03
C MET A 233 11.84 -5.89 2.52
N ASP A 234 11.61 -7.10 1.97
CA ASP A 234 12.03 -8.38 2.55
C ASP A 234 13.54 -8.62 2.57
N ASP A 235 14.29 -8.41 1.48
CA ASP A 235 15.68 -8.87 1.47
C ASP A 235 16.71 -7.75 1.46
N ALA A 236 16.77 -6.89 0.45
CA ALA A 236 17.90 -5.95 0.35
C ALA A 236 17.87 -4.84 1.43
N TYR A 237 16.69 -4.38 1.86
CA TYR A 237 16.56 -3.34 2.89
C TYR A 237 16.61 -3.89 4.32
N TRP A 238 15.91 -5.00 4.63
CA TRP A 238 16.10 -5.65 5.93
C TRP A 238 17.51 -6.19 6.07
N GLN A 239 18.16 -6.71 5.03
CA GLN A 239 19.58 -7.09 5.11
C GLN A 239 20.45 -5.87 5.38
N ASP A 240 20.29 -4.73 4.70
CA ASP A 240 21.08 -3.51 4.98
C ASP A 240 20.83 -2.98 6.41
N LEU A 241 19.56 -2.92 6.84
CA LEU A 241 19.13 -2.47 8.17
C LEU A 241 19.54 -3.42 9.31
N LEU A 242 19.56 -4.74 9.07
CA LEU A 242 19.96 -5.79 10.02
C LEU A 242 21.48 -6.03 10.00
N ASN A 243 22.15 -5.76 8.88
CA ASN A 243 23.61 -5.87 8.75
C ASN A 243 24.32 -4.66 9.36
N ASP A 244 23.65 -3.48 9.40
CA ASP A 244 23.97 -2.36 10.30
C ASP A 244 23.53 -2.64 11.76
N GLY A 245 22.91 -3.79 12.01
CA GLY A 245 22.31 -4.22 13.27
C GLY A 245 23.29 -4.64 14.35
N ASN A 246 24.06 -3.68 14.86
CA ASN A 246 24.51 -3.69 16.26
C ASN A 246 23.37 -3.29 17.24
N PHE A 247 22.11 -3.33 16.79
CA PHE A 247 20.93 -2.87 17.52
C PHE A 247 20.47 -3.79 18.68
N MET A 248 21.12 -4.95 18.87
CA MET A 248 20.78 -5.93 19.91
C MET A 248 22.02 -6.37 20.72
N GLN A 249 22.91 -5.44 21.06
CA GLN A 249 23.85 -5.58 22.19
C GLN A 249 23.68 -4.45 23.21
#